data_AF-A0A1M3M4E6-F1
#
_entry.id   AF-A0A1M3M4E6-F1
#
_cell.length_a   1.000
_cell.length_b   1.000
_cell.length_c   1.000
_cell.angle_alpha   90.00
_cell.angle_beta   90.00
_cell.angle_gamma   90.00
#
_symmetry.space_group_name_H-M   'P 1'
#
loop_
_entity.id
_entity.type
_entity.pdbx_description
1 polymer ?
#
loop_
_entity_poly.entity_id
_entity_poly.type
_entity_poly.pdbx_seq_one_letter_code
_entity_poly.pdbx_strand_id
1 'polypeptide(L)'
;MVGAYLHQGPKAAGLPPSLAGHAFVGIERPDGRRETFGFSPQNHHDARADYGQLRSGVQGKVHGDAAAFAKPGVRTTSLPISESQAMAALRKVDEYRARREPFNAARRQCTTFASDVAKAAGVTVDAAAGQPRSFYQALNRPDGVVQGRFAATIQAKGDAFALPQSFSLPSGQGQSIPDQVRGKMERFFGTDFSRVRVHVGPEAPAIGALAFTVGDTIVFAPGQYDPNSPRGQQILGHELAHVVQQRAGRVRNPFGSGLAVVQDHALEAEADRLGMRAAFGS
;
A
#
# COMPACT_ATOMS: atom_id res chain seq x y z
N MET A 1 -12.69 2.47 -9.95
CA MET A 1 -12.68 3.94 -9.74
C MET A 1 -12.19 4.24 -8.33
N VAL A 2 -11.43 5.31 -8.16
CA VAL A 2 -11.06 5.89 -6.86
C VAL A 2 -11.57 7.32 -6.81
N GLY A 3 -11.99 7.78 -5.63
CA GLY A 3 -12.55 9.12 -5.47
C GLY A 3 -12.26 9.74 -4.11
N ALA A 4 -12.29 11.07 -4.07
CA ALA A 4 -12.16 11.83 -2.83
C ALA A 4 -12.84 13.19 -2.93
N TYR A 5 -13.26 13.72 -1.78
CA TYR A 5 -13.74 15.10 -1.64
C TYR A 5 -13.23 15.70 -0.33
N LEU A 6 -13.12 17.02 -0.29
CA LEU A 6 -12.78 17.75 0.92
C LEU A 6 -14.06 18.24 1.60
N HIS A 7 -14.08 18.24 2.93
CA HIS A 7 -15.17 18.85 3.66
C HIS A 7 -15.17 20.36 3.42
N GLN A 8 -16.35 20.96 3.33
CA GLN A 8 -16.53 22.41 3.18
C GLN A 8 -17.36 22.96 4.36
N GLY A 9 -17.19 24.26 4.63
CA GLY A 9 -17.98 24.96 5.65
C GLY A 9 -17.78 24.41 7.07
N PRO A 10 -18.84 24.35 7.90
CA PRO A 10 -18.74 23.95 9.31
C PRO A 10 -18.12 22.57 9.53
N LYS A 11 -18.27 21.64 8.58
CA LYS A 11 -17.71 20.28 8.65
C LYS A 11 -16.19 20.22 8.43
N ALA A 12 -15.59 21.30 7.91
CA ALA A 12 -14.15 21.47 7.82
C ALA A 12 -13.58 22.29 8.99
N ALA A 13 -14.43 23.06 9.68
CA ALA A 13 -14.01 23.98 10.72
C ALA A 13 -13.49 23.23 11.96
N GLY A 14 -12.26 23.52 12.36
CA GLY A 14 -11.64 22.95 13.58
C GLY A 14 -10.99 21.58 13.41
N LEU A 15 -11.00 20.99 12.21
CA LEU A 15 -10.17 19.84 11.86
C LEU A 15 -8.83 20.30 11.27
N PRO A 16 -7.73 19.54 11.46
CA PRO A 16 -6.53 19.74 10.66
C PRO A 16 -6.88 19.70 9.16
N PRO A 17 -6.44 20.70 8.35
CA PRO A 17 -6.82 20.79 6.94
C PRO A 17 -6.50 19.57 6.08
N SER A 18 -5.55 18.76 6.54
CA SER A 18 -5.14 17.53 5.86
C SER A 18 -6.08 16.34 6.10
N LEU A 19 -6.85 16.37 7.20
CA LEU A 19 -7.82 15.35 7.61
C LEU A 19 -9.26 15.70 7.26
N ALA A 20 -9.53 16.96 6.87
CA ALA A 20 -10.85 17.45 6.49
C ALA A 20 -11.28 16.96 5.09
N GLY A 21 -11.54 15.66 4.96
CA GLY A 21 -12.03 15.07 3.73
C GLY A 21 -12.33 13.59 3.84
N HIS A 22 -12.71 13.01 2.71
CA HIS A 22 -13.09 11.61 2.62
C HIS A 22 -12.61 11.00 1.31
N ALA A 23 -12.25 9.73 1.34
CA ALA A 23 -11.86 8.94 0.18
C ALA A 23 -12.72 7.68 0.09
N PHE A 24 -13.02 7.27 -1.14
CA PHE A 24 -13.92 6.17 -1.45
C PHE A 24 -13.48 5.46 -2.73
N VAL A 25 -14.05 4.27 -2.94
CA VAL A 25 -13.82 3.45 -4.14
C VAL A 25 -15.14 3.11 -4.80
N GLY A 26 -15.12 2.98 -6.12
CA GLY A 26 -16.27 2.57 -6.91
C GLY A 26 -15.90 1.48 -7.90
N ILE A 27 -16.72 0.43 -8.01
CA ILE A 27 -16.62 -0.59 -9.04
C ILE A 27 -17.84 -0.44 -9.93
N GLU A 28 -17.59 -0.11 -11.20
CA GLU A 28 -18.61 0.09 -12.21
C GLU A 28 -18.58 -1.07 -13.18
N ARG A 29 -19.76 -1.65 -13.40
CA ARG A 29 -19.98 -2.75 -14.33
C ARG A 29 -20.22 -2.19 -15.75
N PRO A 30 -20.02 -2.99 -16.81
CA PRO A 30 -20.28 -2.56 -18.18
C PRO A 30 -21.72 -2.11 -18.45
N ASP A 31 -22.69 -2.57 -17.64
CA ASP A 31 -24.09 -2.18 -17.71
C ASP A 31 -24.40 -0.84 -17.01
N GLY A 32 -23.36 -0.13 -16.55
CA GLY A 32 -23.45 1.15 -15.86
C GLY A 32 -23.83 1.05 -14.38
N ARG A 33 -24.08 -0.14 -13.84
CA ARG A 33 -24.32 -0.31 -12.40
C ARG A 33 -23.02 -0.07 -11.64
N ARG A 34 -23.11 0.71 -10.56
CA ARG A 34 -21.95 1.06 -9.73
C ARG A 34 -22.17 0.69 -8.28
N GLU A 35 -21.22 -0.04 -7.73
CA GLU A 35 -21.11 -0.30 -6.30
C GLU A 35 -20.02 0.60 -5.72
N THR A 36 -20.27 1.21 -4.57
CA THR A 36 -19.43 2.26 -4.02
C THR A 36 -19.22 2.03 -2.54
N PHE A 37 -17.98 2.18 -2.08
CA PHE A 37 -17.58 1.82 -0.74
C PHE A 37 -16.74 2.93 -0.11
N GLY A 38 -17.08 3.26 1.12
CA GLY A 38 -16.32 4.15 1.99
C GLY A 38 -16.05 3.48 3.34
N PHE A 39 -15.12 4.05 4.09
CA PHE A 39 -14.79 3.59 5.44
C PHE A 39 -14.77 4.77 6.41
N SER A 40 -15.52 4.62 7.50
CA SER A 40 -15.72 5.67 8.51
C SER A 40 -15.83 5.06 9.90
N PRO A 41 -15.77 5.88 10.97
CA PRO A 41 -16.16 5.42 12.31
C PRO A 41 -17.58 4.83 12.31
N GLN A 42 -17.80 3.75 13.07
CA GLN A 42 -19.09 3.07 13.12
C GLN A 42 -20.20 3.93 13.75
N ASN A 43 -19.85 4.69 14.79
CA ASN A 43 -20.76 5.63 15.45
C ASN A 43 -20.57 7.03 14.89
N HIS A 44 -21.58 7.88 15.07
CA HIS A 44 -21.42 9.29 14.75
C HIS A 44 -20.45 9.91 15.74
N HIS A 45 -19.29 10.32 15.24
CA HIS A 45 -18.29 11.07 15.99
C HIS A 45 -18.24 12.50 15.47
N ASP A 46 -18.24 13.45 16.39
CA ASP A 46 -17.88 14.82 16.04
C ASP A 46 -16.37 14.81 15.81
N ALA A 47 -15.96 14.96 14.55
CA ALA A 47 -14.58 14.83 14.17
C ALA A 47 -13.65 15.83 14.91
N ARG A 48 -14.19 16.95 15.39
CA ARG A 48 -13.48 17.94 16.20
C ARG A 48 -13.47 17.55 17.68
N ALA A 49 -14.64 17.27 18.26
CA ALA A 49 -14.75 16.99 19.70
C ALA A 49 -14.12 15.64 20.08
N ASP A 50 -14.22 14.65 19.19
CA ASP A 50 -13.76 13.29 19.40
C ASP A 50 -12.39 13.02 18.76
N TYR A 51 -11.68 14.05 18.30
CA TYR A 51 -10.42 13.91 17.57
C TYR A 51 -9.40 13.05 18.31
N GLY A 52 -9.31 13.19 19.64
CA GLY A 52 -8.44 12.35 20.48
C GLY A 52 -8.82 10.86 20.41
N GLN A 53 -10.11 10.54 20.49
CA GLN A 53 -10.60 9.16 20.40
C GLN A 53 -10.38 8.59 19.00
N LEU A 54 -10.67 9.38 17.96
CA LEU A 54 -10.44 9.00 16.57
C LEU A 54 -8.95 8.74 16.28
N ARG A 55 -8.02 9.41 16.98
CA ARG A 55 -6.57 9.13 16.88
C ARG A 55 -6.13 7.93 17.70
N SER A 56 -6.81 7.61 18.79
CA SER A 56 -6.54 6.40 19.59
C SER A 56 -7.10 5.13 18.93
N GLY A 57 -8.13 5.29 18.10
CA GLY A 57 -8.80 4.20 17.39
C GLY A 57 -10.20 3.96 17.95
N VAL A 58 -11.17 3.87 17.06
CA VAL A 58 -12.56 3.51 17.36
C VAL A 58 -13.00 2.38 16.42
N GLN A 59 -14.17 1.79 16.67
CA GLN A 59 -14.69 0.79 15.74
C GLN A 59 -14.94 1.42 14.37
N GLY A 60 -14.38 0.83 13.31
CA GLY A 60 -14.60 1.25 11.94
C GLY A 60 -15.75 0.50 11.27
N LYS A 61 -16.28 1.10 10.20
CA LYS A 61 -17.37 0.55 9.42
C LYS A 61 -17.18 0.84 7.93
N VAL A 62 -17.26 -0.22 7.13
CA VAL A 62 -17.44 -0.11 5.68
C VAL A 62 -18.91 0.21 5.38
N HIS A 63 -19.17 1.20 4.53
CA HIS A 63 -20.52 1.59 4.13
C HIS A 63 -20.64 1.81 2.63
N GLY A 64 -21.87 1.76 2.12
CA GLY A 64 -22.18 2.23 0.77
C GLY A 64 -21.99 3.74 0.67
N ASP A 65 -21.40 4.24 -0.41
CA ASP A 65 -21.00 5.65 -0.51
C ASP A 65 -21.41 6.32 -1.83
N ALA A 66 -22.59 5.96 -2.33
CA ALA A 66 -23.06 6.46 -3.63
C ALA A 66 -23.23 7.99 -3.64
N ALA A 67 -23.58 8.57 -2.48
CA ALA A 67 -23.73 10.01 -2.32
C ALA A 67 -22.40 10.78 -2.43
N ALA A 68 -21.24 10.12 -2.34
CA ALA A 68 -19.94 10.78 -2.47
C ALA A 68 -19.76 11.46 -3.84
N PHE A 69 -20.34 10.89 -4.90
CA PHE A 69 -20.27 11.41 -6.26
C PHE A 69 -21.02 12.74 -6.45
N ALA A 70 -21.94 13.08 -5.55
CA ALA A 70 -22.68 14.34 -5.57
C ALA A 70 -22.04 15.41 -4.66
N LYS A 71 -20.92 15.11 -4.00
CA LYS A 71 -20.30 16.05 -3.06
C LYS A 71 -19.64 17.21 -3.81
N PRO A 72 -19.78 18.45 -3.31
CA PRO A 72 -19.11 19.61 -3.89
C PRO A 72 -17.60 19.38 -4.02
N GLY A 73 -17.08 19.58 -5.24
CA GLY A 73 -15.67 19.44 -5.55
C GLY A 73 -15.14 18.01 -5.51
N VAL A 74 -15.99 16.97 -5.54
CA VAL A 74 -15.52 15.58 -5.64
C VAL A 74 -14.61 15.38 -6.86
N ARG A 75 -13.55 14.61 -6.67
CA ARG A 75 -12.64 14.17 -7.73
C ARG A 75 -12.66 12.66 -7.80
N THR A 76 -12.66 12.14 -9.02
CA THR A 76 -12.64 10.71 -9.28
C THR A 76 -11.73 10.40 -10.44
N THR A 77 -11.01 9.28 -10.34
CA THR A 77 -10.23 8.72 -11.43
C THR A 77 -10.69 7.29 -11.69
N SER A 78 -10.90 6.98 -12.97
CA SER A 78 -11.37 5.68 -13.43
C SER A 78 -10.31 5.03 -14.30
N LEU A 79 -10.00 3.77 -14.00
CA LEU A 79 -9.12 2.94 -14.80
C LEU A 79 -9.88 1.65 -15.15
N PRO A 80 -9.78 1.16 -16.39
CA PRO A 80 -10.39 -0.12 -16.77
C PRO A 80 -9.69 -1.24 -16.00
N ILE A 81 -10.46 -2.14 -15.39
CA ILE A 81 -9.93 -3.30 -14.68
C ILE A 81 -10.60 -4.57 -15.20
N SER A 82 -9.89 -5.69 -15.12
CA SER A 82 -10.46 -7.01 -15.40
C SER A 82 -11.45 -7.45 -14.31
N GLU A 83 -12.27 -8.45 -14.62
CA GLU A 83 -13.20 -9.05 -13.65
C GLU A 83 -12.47 -9.64 -12.43
N SER A 84 -11.30 -10.26 -12.63
CA SER A 84 -10.48 -10.79 -11.52
C SER A 84 -9.96 -9.68 -10.60
N GLN A 85 -9.55 -8.54 -11.16
CA GLN A 85 -9.17 -7.34 -10.39
C GLN A 85 -10.36 -6.75 -9.63
N ALA A 86 -11.54 -6.68 -10.25
CA ALA A 86 -12.76 -6.25 -9.57
C ALA A 86 -13.11 -7.18 -8.40
N MET A 87 -12.96 -8.50 -8.58
CA MET A 87 -13.17 -9.48 -7.52
C MET A 87 -12.15 -9.36 -6.40
N ALA A 88 -10.88 -9.08 -6.72
CA ALA A 88 -9.86 -8.84 -5.70
C ALA A 88 -10.16 -7.59 -4.86
N ALA A 89 -10.60 -6.49 -5.49
CA ALA A 89 -11.07 -5.31 -4.79
C ALA A 89 -12.26 -5.61 -3.86
N LEU A 90 -13.27 -6.33 -4.34
CA LEU A 90 -14.44 -6.69 -3.53
C LEU A 90 -14.08 -7.61 -2.35
N ARG A 91 -13.18 -8.59 -2.55
CA ARG A 91 -12.67 -9.40 -1.44
C ARG A 91 -11.98 -8.54 -0.37
N LYS A 92 -11.25 -7.50 -0.77
CA LYS A 92 -10.62 -6.58 0.19
C LYS A 92 -11.65 -5.76 0.97
N VAL A 93 -12.74 -5.35 0.34
CA VAL A 93 -13.88 -4.72 1.02
C VAL A 93 -14.49 -5.65 2.07
N ASP A 94 -14.70 -6.92 1.72
CA ASP A 94 -15.26 -7.92 2.64
C ASP A 94 -14.30 -8.30 3.77
N GLU A 95 -12.99 -8.30 3.52
CA GLU A 95 -11.96 -8.49 4.55
C GLU A 95 -12.06 -7.39 5.63
N TYR A 96 -12.19 -6.13 5.24
CA TYR A 96 -12.38 -5.00 6.17
C TYR A 96 -13.65 -5.17 7.02
N ARG A 97 -14.74 -5.68 6.42
CA ARG A 97 -16.00 -5.97 7.12
C ARG A 97 -15.81 -7.12 8.12
N ALA A 98 -15.19 -8.21 7.70
CA ALA A 98 -15.01 -9.42 8.50
C ALA A 98 -14.09 -9.19 9.70
N ARG A 99 -12.98 -8.47 9.50
CA ARG A 99 -12.00 -8.16 10.55
C ARG A 99 -12.47 -7.10 11.55
N ARG A 100 -13.60 -6.41 11.27
CA ARG A 100 -14.08 -5.27 12.06
C ARG A 100 -12.98 -4.24 12.30
N GLU A 101 -12.26 -3.91 11.23
CA GLU A 101 -11.07 -3.07 11.29
C GLU A 101 -11.32 -1.77 12.06
N PRO A 102 -10.44 -1.36 12.99
CA PRO A 102 -10.62 -0.11 13.72
C PRO A 102 -10.36 1.08 12.80
N PHE A 103 -11.20 2.10 12.94
CA PHE A 103 -10.95 3.40 12.35
C PHE A 103 -9.97 4.18 13.22
N ASN A 104 -8.89 4.67 12.61
CA ASN A 104 -7.91 5.52 13.26
C ASN A 104 -7.52 6.68 12.31
N ALA A 105 -7.82 7.92 12.71
CA ALA A 105 -7.58 9.11 11.90
C ALA A 105 -6.10 9.33 11.51
N ALA A 106 -5.15 8.76 12.26
CA ALA A 106 -3.73 8.89 11.98
C ALA A 106 -3.14 7.71 11.18
N ARG A 107 -3.75 6.53 11.24
CA ARG A 107 -3.12 5.27 10.75
C ARG A 107 -4.00 4.41 9.84
N ARG A 108 -5.32 4.47 10.00
CA ARG A 108 -6.27 3.54 9.36
C ARG A 108 -7.62 4.22 9.13
N GLN A 109 -7.66 5.10 8.14
CA GLN A 109 -8.83 5.94 7.83
C GLN A 109 -9.37 5.66 6.42
N CYS A 110 -10.31 6.49 5.95
CA CYS A 110 -10.94 6.34 4.63
C CYS A 110 -9.94 6.23 3.46
N THR A 111 -8.83 6.95 3.51
CA THR A 111 -7.74 6.88 2.52
C THR A 111 -6.99 5.57 2.55
N THR A 112 -6.65 5.04 3.72
CA THR A 112 -6.02 3.71 3.86
C THR A 112 -6.92 2.64 3.25
N PHE A 113 -8.21 2.67 3.60
CA PHE A 113 -9.19 1.75 3.02
C PHE A 113 -9.28 1.88 1.49
N ALA A 114 -9.43 3.10 0.98
CA ALA A 114 -9.55 3.33 -0.45
C ALA A 114 -8.28 2.90 -1.21
N SER A 115 -7.10 3.18 -0.65
CA SER A 115 -5.80 2.74 -1.19
C SER A 115 -5.66 1.22 -1.16
N ASP A 116 -6.04 0.54 -0.07
CA ASP A 116 -5.94 -0.92 0.04
C ASP A 116 -6.84 -1.62 -0.99
N VAL A 117 -8.09 -1.15 -1.13
CA VAL A 117 -9.03 -1.71 -2.10
C VAL A 117 -8.58 -1.43 -3.54
N ALA A 118 -8.10 -0.21 -3.82
CA ALA A 118 -7.52 0.11 -5.12
C ALA A 118 -6.31 -0.78 -5.43
N LYS A 119 -5.40 -0.95 -4.46
CA LYS A 119 -4.20 -1.78 -4.58
C LYS A 119 -4.54 -3.24 -4.83
N ALA A 120 -5.58 -3.77 -4.18
CA ALA A 120 -6.09 -5.11 -4.45
C ALA A 120 -6.60 -5.30 -5.89
N ALA A 121 -7.11 -4.24 -6.52
CA ALA A 121 -7.44 -4.20 -7.95
C ALA A 121 -6.21 -3.96 -8.86
N GLY A 122 -5.01 -3.84 -8.31
CA GLY A 122 -3.81 -3.44 -9.05
C GLY A 122 -3.81 -1.97 -9.46
N VAL A 123 -4.46 -1.10 -8.70
CA VAL A 123 -4.45 0.35 -8.91
C VAL A 123 -3.74 1.01 -7.74
N THR A 124 -2.69 1.77 -8.02
CA THR A 124 -1.95 2.52 -7.00
C THR A 124 -2.35 3.99 -7.07
N VAL A 125 -2.59 4.59 -5.90
CA VAL A 125 -2.80 6.04 -5.75
C VAL A 125 -1.57 6.64 -5.08
N ASP A 126 -0.88 7.55 -5.77
CA ASP A 126 0.32 8.22 -5.27
C ASP A 126 -0.05 9.36 -4.29
N ALA A 127 -0.51 8.97 -3.10
CA ALA A 127 -0.91 9.86 -2.03
C ALA A 127 0.11 9.81 -0.88
N ALA A 128 1.07 10.76 -0.90
CA ALA A 128 2.28 10.78 -0.06
C ALA A 128 2.09 10.88 1.48
N ALA A 129 0.90 10.72 2.04
CA ALA A 129 0.70 10.80 3.49
C ALA A 129 -0.46 9.97 4.05
N GLY A 130 -1.16 9.17 3.24
CA GLY A 130 -2.35 8.45 3.72
C GLY A 130 -3.43 9.38 4.31
N GLN A 131 -3.45 10.66 3.94
CA GLN A 131 -4.38 11.68 4.45
C GLN A 131 -5.34 12.14 3.34
N PRO A 132 -6.61 12.47 3.67
CA PRO A 132 -7.63 12.84 2.68
C PRO A 132 -7.21 13.92 1.70
N ARG A 133 -6.51 14.96 2.17
CA ARG A 133 -6.07 16.05 1.29
C ARG A 133 -5.00 15.62 0.28
N SER A 134 -4.02 14.82 0.73
CA SER A 134 -3.00 14.27 -0.18
C SER A 134 -3.61 13.31 -1.20
N PHE A 135 -4.60 12.50 -0.80
CA PHE A 135 -5.32 11.61 -1.69
C PHE A 135 -6.08 12.40 -2.74
N TYR A 136 -6.83 13.43 -2.31
CA TYR A 136 -7.51 14.35 -3.21
C TYR A 136 -6.55 15.03 -4.21
N GLN A 137 -5.37 15.45 -3.78
CA GLN A 137 -4.34 16.04 -4.65
C GLN A 137 -3.80 15.02 -5.67
N ALA A 138 -3.59 13.76 -5.26
CA ALA A 138 -3.17 12.69 -6.16
C ALA A 138 -4.17 12.52 -7.32
N LEU A 139 -5.48 12.55 -7.04
CA LEU A 139 -6.50 12.44 -8.09
C LEU A 139 -6.51 13.59 -9.11
N ASN A 140 -5.86 14.73 -8.81
CA ASN A 140 -5.73 15.86 -9.74
C ASN A 140 -4.47 15.80 -10.59
N ARG A 141 -3.57 14.84 -10.35
CA ARG A 141 -2.34 14.67 -11.13
C ARG A 141 -2.52 13.58 -12.19
N PRO A 142 -1.99 13.75 -13.40
CA PRO A 142 -2.09 12.75 -14.47
C PRO A 142 -1.41 11.42 -14.14
N ASP A 143 -0.38 11.45 -13.28
CA ASP A 143 0.39 10.31 -12.78
C ASP A 143 -0.02 9.87 -11.36
N GLY A 144 -1.04 10.51 -10.76
CA GLY A 144 -1.41 10.28 -9.37
C GLY A 144 -2.23 9.01 -9.13
N VAL A 145 -2.77 8.38 -10.18
CA VAL A 145 -3.44 7.07 -10.13
C VAL A 145 -2.96 6.23 -11.30
N VAL A 146 -2.33 5.10 -11.00
CA VAL A 146 -1.70 4.24 -12.02
C VAL A 146 -2.16 2.81 -11.89
N GLN A 147 -2.36 2.13 -13.02
CA GLN A 147 -2.66 0.71 -13.05
C GLN A 147 -1.35 -0.10 -13.10
N GLY A 148 -1.15 -0.96 -12.10
CA GLY A 148 -0.10 -1.98 -12.09
C GLY A 148 -0.34 -2.98 -13.22
N ARG A 149 0.70 -3.26 -14.00
CA ARG A 149 0.60 -4.03 -15.27
C ARG A 149 0.28 -5.53 -15.08
N PHE A 150 0.18 -6.06 -13.85
CA PHE A 150 0.15 -7.51 -13.61
C PHE A 150 -0.98 -8.03 -12.69
N ALA A 151 -1.94 -7.21 -12.26
CA ALA A 151 -2.94 -7.67 -11.29
C ALA A 151 -4.04 -8.61 -11.84
N ALA A 152 -4.13 -8.82 -13.16
CA ALA A 152 -5.19 -9.63 -13.77
C ALA A 152 -5.03 -11.16 -13.60
N THR A 153 -3.84 -11.66 -13.23
CA THR A 153 -3.52 -13.11 -13.20
C THR A 153 -2.95 -13.55 -11.85
N ILE A 154 -3.39 -12.91 -10.77
CA ILE A 154 -2.87 -13.19 -9.43
C ILE A 154 -3.77 -14.22 -8.73
N GLN A 155 -3.29 -15.45 -8.56
CA GLN A 155 -3.93 -16.43 -7.66
C GLN A 155 -3.54 -16.10 -6.22
N ALA A 156 -4.51 -15.82 -5.35
CA ALA A 156 -4.26 -15.53 -3.93
C ALA A 156 -4.54 -16.77 -3.06
N LYS A 157 -3.70 -17.00 -2.05
CA LYS A 157 -3.86 -18.07 -1.06
C LYS A 157 -3.35 -17.58 0.30
N GLY A 158 -4.28 -17.26 1.20
CA GLY A 158 -3.96 -16.62 2.47
C GLY A 158 -3.31 -15.25 2.25
N ASP A 159 -2.21 -14.99 2.97
CA ASP A 159 -1.43 -13.75 2.88
C ASP A 159 -0.41 -13.75 1.73
N ALA A 160 -0.53 -14.66 0.76
CA ALA A 160 0.38 -14.73 -0.38
C ALA A 160 -0.38 -14.71 -1.70
N PHE A 161 0.32 -14.25 -2.73
CA PHE A 161 -0.22 -14.23 -4.08
C PHE A 161 0.83 -14.62 -5.13
N ALA A 162 0.42 -15.47 -6.07
CA ALA A 162 1.28 -15.93 -7.14
C ALA A 162 1.39 -14.86 -8.23
N LEU A 163 2.62 -14.63 -8.69
CA LEU A 163 2.88 -13.81 -9.88
C LEU A 163 2.67 -14.67 -11.14
N PRO A 164 2.20 -14.08 -12.25
CA PRO A 164 2.04 -14.81 -13.49
C PRO A 164 3.38 -15.34 -13.99
N GLN A 165 3.37 -16.46 -14.74
CA GLN A 165 4.59 -17.01 -15.35
C GLN A 165 5.29 -16.05 -16.32
N SER A 166 4.56 -15.07 -16.87
CA SER A 166 5.11 -14.01 -17.70
C SER A 166 5.81 -12.91 -16.90
N PHE A 167 5.70 -12.89 -15.57
CA PHE A 167 6.46 -12.00 -14.73
C PHE A 167 7.91 -12.50 -14.65
N SER A 168 8.83 -11.68 -15.15
CA SER A 168 10.25 -11.97 -15.14
C SER A 168 10.94 -11.07 -14.12
N LEU A 169 11.85 -11.65 -13.34
CA LEU A 169 12.77 -10.86 -12.53
C LEU A 169 13.74 -10.08 -13.42
N PRO A 170 14.30 -8.97 -12.93
CA PRO A 170 15.30 -8.20 -13.66
C PRO A 170 16.45 -9.09 -14.13
N SER A 171 16.81 -8.98 -15.41
CA SER A 171 17.99 -9.63 -15.98
C SER A 171 19.24 -8.79 -15.78
N GLY A 172 20.40 -9.41 -15.58
CA GLY A 172 21.70 -8.74 -15.42
C GLY A 172 22.26 -8.86 -13.99
N GLN A 173 23.43 -8.26 -13.74
CA GLN A 173 24.13 -8.44 -12.45
C GLN A 173 23.54 -7.62 -11.29
N GLY A 174 22.74 -6.58 -11.58
CA GLY A 174 22.32 -5.60 -10.59
C GLY A 174 23.49 -4.78 -10.05
N GLN A 175 23.22 -3.92 -9.06
CA GLN A 175 24.24 -3.14 -8.36
C GLN A 175 24.42 -3.67 -6.93
N SER A 176 25.65 -3.66 -6.42
CA SER A 176 25.91 -3.92 -5.00
C SER A 176 25.40 -2.76 -4.14
N ILE A 177 25.07 -3.07 -2.89
CA ILE A 177 24.81 -2.03 -1.89
C ILE A 177 26.12 -1.28 -1.63
N PRO A 178 26.13 0.08 -1.64
CA PRO A 178 27.33 0.87 -1.37
C PRO A 178 28.00 0.44 -0.06
N ASP A 179 29.32 0.29 -0.05
CA ASP A 179 30.04 -0.38 1.03
C ASP A 179 29.75 0.20 2.42
N GLN A 180 29.65 1.52 2.55
CA GLN A 180 29.32 2.18 3.82
C GLN A 180 27.92 1.81 4.31
N VAL A 181 26.94 1.81 3.41
CA VAL A 181 25.54 1.46 3.70
C VAL A 181 25.45 -0.03 4.00
N ARG A 182 26.11 -0.87 3.20
CA ARG A 182 26.17 -2.31 3.42
C ARG A 182 26.74 -2.61 4.80
N GLY A 183 27.92 -2.08 5.15
CA GLY A 183 28.54 -2.31 6.45
C GLY A 183 27.68 -1.83 7.63
N LYS A 184 26.92 -0.74 7.47
CA LYS A 184 25.93 -0.31 8.47
C LYS A 184 24.82 -1.34 8.64
N MET A 185 24.22 -1.80 7.54
CA MET A 185 23.15 -2.79 7.57
C MET A 185 23.63 -4.14 8.12
N GLU A 186 24.80 -4.61 7.70
CA GLU A 186 25.38 -5.88 8.17
C GLU A 186 25.64 -5.86 9.68
N ARG A 187 26.14 -4.74 10.23
CA ARG A 187 26.30 -4.58 11.68
C ARG A 187 24.97 -4.63 12.41
N PHE A 188 23.94 -3.98 11.87
CA PHE A 188 22.62 -3.94 12.50
C PHE A 188 21.92 -5.32 12.47
N PHE A 189 21.97 -6.02 11.34
CA PHE A 189 21.32 -7.32 11.16
C PHE A 189 22.17 -8.51 11.60
N GLY A 190 23.47 -8.32 11.86
CA GLY A 190 24.41 -9.40 12.15
C GLY A 190 24.51 -10.41 11.01
N THR A 191 24.33 -9.98 9.76
CA THR A 191 24.21 -10.83 8.57
C THR A 191 25.03 -10.25 7.42
N ASP A 192 25.69 -11.10 6.62
CA ASP A 192 26.42 -10.70 5.41
C ASP A 192 25.46 -10.39 4.24
N PHE A 193 25.59 -9.21 3.64
CA PHE A 193 24.81 -8.76 2.49
C PHE A 193 25.67 -8.55 1.24
N SER A 194 26.91 -9.03 1.21
CA SER A 194 27.83 -8.92 0.06
C SER A 194 27.28 -9.53 -1.24
N ARG A 195 26.43 -10.56 -1.12
CA ARG A 195 25.75 -11.23 -2.25
C ARG A 195 24.48 -10.52 -2.71
N VAL A 196 23.96 -9.57 -1.92
CA VAL A 196 22.73 -8.86 -2.28
C VAL A 196 22.96 -8.00 -3.52
N ARG A 197 22.01 -8.06 -4.46
CA ARG A 197 21.99 -7.28 -5.68
C ARG A 197 20.72 -6.45 -5.76
N VAL A 198 20.89 -5.16 -5.97
CA VAL A 198 19.81 -4.21 -6.13
C VAL A 198 19.56 -3.97 -7.62
N HIS A 199 18.30 -3.95 -8.02
CA HIS A 199 17.85 -3.52 -9.34
C HIS A 199 16.88 -2.37 -9.19
N VAL A 200 16.81 -1.49 -10.19
CA VAL A 200 15.84 -0.41 -10.25
C VAL A 200 15.12 -0.50 -11.58
N GLY A 201 13.80 -0.71 -11.56
CA GLY A 201 13.08 -1.05 -12.76
C GLY A 201 11.56 -1.13 -12.60
N PRO A 202 10.85 -1.37 -13.72
CA PRO A 202 9.38 -1.36 -13.76
C PRO A 202 8.74 -2.55 -13.03
N GLU A 203 9.50 -3.55 -12.59
CA GLU A 203 9.02 -4.80 -12.00
C GLU A 203 8.36 -4.59 -10.63
N ALA A 204 8.88 -3.68 -9.80
CA ALA A 204 8.28 -3.39 -8.50
C ALA A 204 6.91 -2.67 -8.65
N PRO A 205 6.79 -1.59 -9.44
CA PRO A 205 5.49 -0.98 -9.75
C PRO A 205 4.49 -1.94 -10.40
N ALA A 206 5.01 -2.87 -11.22
CA ALA A 206 4.21 -3.88 -11.90
C ALA A 206 3.37 -4.74 -10.94
N ILE A 207 3.88 -4.99 -9.73
CA ILE A 207 3.20 -5.72 -8.65
C ILE A 207 2.67 -4.78 -7.55
N GLY A 208 2.66 -3.47 -7.78
CA GLY A 208 2.17 -2.47 -6.83
C GLY A 208 3.06 -2.27 -5.61
N ALA A 209 4.38 -2.49 -5.74
CA ALA A 209 5.35 -2.36 -4.67
C ALA A 209 6.32 -1.18 -4.89
N LEU A 210 6.84 -0.61 -3.80
CA LEU A 210 7.93 0.39 -3.86
C LEU A 210 9.29 -0.29 -4.02
N ALA A 211 9.45 -1.44 -3.38
CA ALA A 211 10.51 -2.39 -3.60
C ALA A 211 9.99 -3.80 -3.26
N PHE A 212 10.73 -4.84 -3.66
CA PHE A 212 10.48 -6.21 -3.21
C PHE A 212 11.77 -7.04 -3.21
N THR A 213 11.75 -8.15 -2.47
CA THR A 213 12.90 -9.05 -2.28
C THR A 213 12.62 -10.48 -2.75
N VAL A 214 13.52 -11.04 -3.56
CA VAL A 214 13.56 -12.45 -3.95
C VAL A 214 14.97 -13.01 -3.77
N GLY A 215 15.16 -13.85 -2.75
CA GLY A 215 16.46 -14.37 -2.38
C GLY A 215 17.42 -13.25 -1.99
N ASP A 216 18.53 -13.16 -2.72
CA ASP A 216 19.54 -12.09 -2.58
C ASP A 216 19.30 -10.94 -3.58
N THR A 217 18.16 -10.90 -4.28
CA THR A 217 17.83 -9.84 -5.22
C THR A 217 16.78 -8.91 -4.62
N ILE A 218 17.06 -7.61 -4.61
CA ILE A 218 16.11 -6.56 -4.21
C ILE A 218 15.81 -5.70 -5.44
N VAL A 219 14.54 -5.44 -5.72
CA VAL A 219 14.12 -4.64 -6.86
C VAL A 219 13.34 -3.44 -6.39
N PHE A 220 13.81 -2.24 -6.71
CA PHE A 220 13.16 -0.97 -6.38
C PHE A 220 12.40 -0.42 -7.58
N ALA A 221 11.30 0.28 -7.29
CA ALA A 221 10.66 1.16 -8.24
C ALA A 221 11.57 2.35 -8.60
N PRO A 222 11.47 2.90 -9.82
CA PRO A 222 12.23 4.09 -10.20
C PRO A 222 12.02 5.24 -9.20
N GLY A 223 13.11 5.87 -8.77
CA GLY A 223 13.10 6.96 -7.79
C GLY A 223 12.94 6.55 -6.33
N GLN A 224 12.78 5.26 -6.00
CA GLN A 224 12.68 4.78 -4.61
C GLN A 224 14.03 4.33 -4.04
N TYR A 225 14.99 3.95 -4.89
CA TYR A 225 16.33 3.57 -4.43
C TYR A 225 17.21 4.80 -4.20
N ASP A 226 17.33 5.20 -2.94
CA ASP A 226 18.24 6.25 -2.49
C ASP A 226 18.95 5.79 -1.20
N PRO A 227 20.07 5.07 -1.31
CA PRO A 227 20.74 4.49 -0.15
C PRO A 227 21.38 5.55 0.77
N ASN A 228 21.41 6.82 0.36
CA ASN A 228 21.98 7.91 1.14
C ASN A 228 20.94 8.71 1.93
N SER A 229 19.65 8.63 1.58
CA SER A 229 18.60 9.26 2.37
C SER A 229 18.07 8.35 3.48
N PRO A 230 17.59 8.93 4.61
CA PRO A 230 16.99 8.13 5.67
C PRO A 230 15.78 7.32 5.20
N ARG A 231 14.97 7.89 4.30
CA ARG A 231 13.81 7.19 3.72
C ARG A 231 14.24 6.01 2.85
N GLY A 232 15.23 6.19 1.97
CA GLY A 232 15.68 5.08 1.13
C GLY A 232 16.42 4.00 1.95
N GLN A 233 17.14 4.36 3.01
CA GLN A 233 17.70 3.39 3.96
C GLN A 233 16.63 2.64 4.76
N GLN A 234 15.49 3.27 5.07
CA GLN A 234 14.37 2.60 5.72
C GLN A 234 13.78 1.53 4.80
N ILE A 235 13.55 1.85 3.53
CA ILE A 235 13.04 0.90 2.53
C ILE A 235 14.08 -0.21 2.33
N LEU A 236 15.36 0.13 2.13
CA LEU A 236 16.42 -0.86 1.98
C LEU A 236 16.52 -1.79 3.19
N GLY A 237 16.43 -1.25 4.41
CA GLY A 237 16.45 -2.06 5.64
C GLY A 237 15.24 -2.98 5.75
N HIS A 238 14.05 -2.53 5.33
CA HIS A 238 12.86 -3.38 5.24
C HIS A 238 13.09 -4.55 4.28
N GLU A 239 13.59 -4.28 3.08
CA GLU A 239 13.90 -5.34 2.09
C GLU A 239 15.01 -6.30 2.57
N LEU A 240 16.04 -5.79 3.25
CA LEU A 240 17.08 -6.64 3.84
C LEU A 240 16.55 -7.52 4.98
N ALA A 241 15.53 -7.07 5.72
CA ALA A 241 14.85 -7.93 6.67
C ALA A 241 14.17 -9.12 5.98
N HIS A 242 13.58 -8.91 4.80
CA HIS A 242 13.06 -10.02 3.98
C HIS A 242 14.15 -10.96 3.50
N VAL A 243 15.34 -10.47 3.13
CA VAL A 243 16.49 -11.33 2.82
C VAL A 243 16.80 -12.25 4.01
N VAL A 244 16.88 -11.69 5.23
CA VAL A 244 17.12 -12.47 6.46
C VAL A 244 16.01 -13.49 6.72
N GLN A 245 14.74 -13.08 6.58
CA GLN A 245 13.59 -13.97 6.77
C GLN A 245 13.58 -15.13 5.77
N GLN A 246 13.89 -14.88 4.50
CA GLN A 246 13.95 -15.90 3.44
C GLN A 246 15.12 -16.86 3.67
N ARG A 247 16.32 -16.36 4.02
CA ARG A 247 17.48 -17.20 4.35
C ARG A 247 17.23 -18.09 5.58
N ALA A 248 16.44 -17.61 6.54
CA ALA A 248 16.03 -18.38 7.72
C ALA A 248 14.90 -19.39 7.42
N GLY A 249 14.40 -19.48 6.19
CA GLY A 249 13.30 -20.38 5.81
C GLY A 249 11.95 -20.02 6.43
N ARG A 250 11.80 -18.79 6.95
CA ARG A 250 10.55 -18.31 7.58
C ARG A 250 9.48 -17.96 6.55
N VAL A 251 9.87 -17.71 5.30
CA VAL A 251 8.97 -17.43 4.18
C VAL A 251 8.78 -18.71 3.36
N ARG A 252 7.54 -19.21 3.30
CA ARG A 252 7.16 -20.37 2.47
C ARG A 252 6.26 -19.91 1.33
N ASN A 253 6.55 -20.36 0.11
CA ASN A 253 5.65 -20.19 -1.03
C ASN A 253 4.47 -21.19 -0.89
N PRO A 254 3.22 -20.74 -0.62
CA PRO A 254 2.09 -21.64 -0.41
C PRO A 254 1.53 -22.25 -1.70
N PHE A 255 2.03 -21.83 -2.86
CA PHE A 255 1.74 -22.39 -4.18
C PHE A 255 2.71 -23.50 -4.59
N GLY A 256 3.75 -23.77 -3.79
CA GLY A 256 4.71 -24.87 -3.99
C GLY A 256 5.74 -24.63 -5.10
N SER A 257 5.43 -23.83 -6.11
CA SER A 257 6.34 -23.48 -7.20
C SER A 257 6.07 -22.08 -7.75
N GLY A 258 6.97 -21.56 -8.58
CA GLY A 258 6.86 -20.24 -9.19
C GLY A 258 7.21 -19.08 -8.24
N LEU A 259 7.05 -17.85 -8.73
CA LEU A 259 7.23 -16.65 -7.95
C LEU A 259 5.94 -16.30 -7.21
N ALA A 260 6.05 -16.08 -5.91
CA ALA A 260 4.95 -15.64 -5.08
C ALA A 260 5.42 -14.48 -4.20
N VAL A 261 4.55 -13.49 -4.05
CA VAL A 261 4.72 -12.44 -3.06
C VAL A 261 4.02 -12.92 -1.79
N VAL A 262 4.76 -13.00 -0.69
CA VAL A 262 4.24 -13.41 0.62
C VAL A 262 4.20 -12.16 1.50
N GLN A 263 3.00 -11.78 1.95
CA GLN A 263 2.73 -10.60 2.76
C GLN A 263 2.19 -10.99 4.14
N ASP A 264 2.88 -11.91 4.81
CA ASP A 264 2.53 -12.32 6.17
C ASP A 264 2.63 -11.12 7.12
N HIS A 265 1.52 -10.77 7.76
CA HIS A 265 1.42 -9.54 8.56
C HIS A 265 2.46 -9.46 9.69
N ALA A 266 2.86 -10.59 10.29
CA ALA A 266 3.87 -10.59 11.34
C ALA A 266 5.28 -10.36 10.78
N LEU A 267 5.60 -10.96 9.63
CA LEU A 267 6.89 -10.74 8.94
C LEU A 267 7.00 -9.31 8.38
N GLU A 268 5.92 -8.75 7.84
CA GLU A 268 5.85 -7.36 7.37
C GLU A 268 6.04 -6.37 8.52
N ALA A 269 5.33 -6.56 9.64
CA ALA A 269 5.47 -5.70 10.81
C ALA A 269 6.88 -5.78 11.46
N GLU A 270 7.53 -6.94 11.37
CA GLU A 270 8.93 -7.11 11.77
C GLU A 270 9.86 -6.34 10.80
N ALA A 271 9.67 -6.51 9.48
CA ALA A 271 10.48 -5.84 8.46
C ALA A 271 10.37 -4.31 8.54
N ASP A 272 9.17 -3.76 8.77
CA ASP A 272 8.95 -2.32 9.00
C ASP A 272 9.73 -1.80 10.20
N ARG A 273 9.70 -2.54 11.31
CA ARG A 273 10.40 -2.17 12.54
C ARG A 273 11.91 -2.23 12.35
N LEU A 274 12.41 -3.27 11.69
CA LEU A 274 13.83 -3.44 11.41
C LEU A 274 14.33 -2.39 10.41
N GLY A 275 13.57 -2.07 9.36
CA GLY A 275 13.89 -1.00 8.42
C GLY A 275 14.00 0.36 9.09
N MET A 276 13.04 0.72 9.95
CA MET A 276 13.12 1.97 10.74
C MET A 276 14.36 2.00 11.64
N ARG A 277 14.64 0.90 12.36
CA ARG A 277 15.80 0.84 13.27
C ARG A 277 17.13 0.81 12.52
N ALA A 278 17.21 0.17 11.36
CA ALA A 278 18.43 0.16 10.56
C ALA A 278 18.72 1.55 9.95
N ALA A 279 17.68 2.31 9.59
CA ALA A 279 17.83 3.66 9.07
C ALA A 279 18.23 4.67 10.16
N PHE A 280 17.54 4.64 11.31
CA PHE A 280 17.60 5.70 12.33
C PHE A 280 18.25 5.28 13.66
N GLY A 281 18.49 3.99 13.87
CA GLY A 281 19.11 3.47 15.09
C GLY A 281 20.61 3.72 15.11
N SER A 282 21.09 4.18 16.26
CA SER A 282 22.51 4.38 16.59
C SER A 282 23.16 3.07 17.02
#